data_AF-A0A6I4I4Z1-F1
#
_entry.id   AF-A0A6I4I4Z1-F1
#
_cell.length_a   1.000
_cell.length_b   1.000
_cell.length_c   1.000
_cell.angle_alpha   90.00
_cell.angle_beta   90.00
_cell.angle_gamma   90.00
#
_symmetry.space_group_name_H-M   'P 1'
#
loop_
_entity.id
_entity.type
_entity.pdbx_description
1 polymer ?
#
loop_
_entity_poly.entity_id
_entity_poly.type
_entity_poly.pdbx_seq_one_letter_code
_entity_poly.pdbx_strand_id
1 'polypeptide(L)'
;MKNIEEYIESGILESYVLGMATPEEVTELLSIQKVYPEVEMALHNLEVDVERIAGLMAIPPPADTWNKIESQLNEVMLADKEPVLFKEYTRPQEKKATKGSEYIEVEEVSDQMRVHKAWKWVFAAVFVLGKIFLGCAIYFYLENRQAQQQIQDLKTELKQIRK
;
A
#
# COMPACT_ATOMS: atom_id res chain seq x y z
N MET A 1 21.05 21.30 -19.54
CA MET A 1 19.74 21.01 -20.16
C MET A 1 19.35 19.63 -19.66
N LYS A 2 18.16 19.48 -19.07
CA LYS A 2 17.64 18.18 -18.63
C LYS A 2 17.47 17.32 -19.88
N ASN A 3 17.90 16.06 -19.86
CA ASN A 3 17.58 15.16 -20.95
C ASN A 3 16.07 14.91 -20.92
N ILE A 4 15.38 15.15 -22.04
CA ILE A 4 13.93 15.02 -22.11
C ILE A 4 13.49 13.56 -21.97
N GLU A 5 14.31 12.62 -22.45
CA GLU A 5 14.10 11.18 -22.29
C GLU A 5 14.17 10.79 -20.81
N GLU A 6 15.16 11.31 -20.08
CA GLU A 6 15.29 11.09 -18.63
C GLU A 6 14.11 11.68 -17.85
N TYR A 7 13.51 12.77 -18.34
CA TYR A 7 12.31 13.33 -17.75
C TYR A 7 11.08 12.45 -17.99
N ILE A 8 10.91 11.90 -19.19
CA ILE A 8 9.83 10.97 -19.51
C ILE A 8 9.97 9.69 -18.66
N GLU A 9 11.19 9.20 -18.46
CA GLU A 9 11.49 8.02 -17.64
C GLU A 9 11.50 8.28 -16.12
N SER A 10 11.30 9.53 -15.68
CA SER A 10 11.43 9.91 -14.27
C SER A 10 10.30 9.45 -13.36
N GLY A 11 9.16 9.01 -13.91
CA GLY A 11 7.97 8.64 -13.14
C GLY A 11 6.99 9.79 -12.86
N ILE A 12 7.29 11.01 -13.32
CA ILE A 12 6.46 12.19 -13.09
C ILE A 12 5.14 12.10 -13.86
N LEU A 13 5.16 11.57 -15.08
CA LEU A 13 3.96 11.44 -15.93
C LEU A 13 2.97 10.44 -15.31
N GLU A 14 3.46 9.32 -14.79
CA GLU A 14 2.68 8.30 -14.08
C GLU A 14 2.08 8.86 -12.81
N SER A 15 2.88 9.56 -12.01
CA SER A 15 2.40 10.22 -10.81
C SER A 15 1.32 11.24 -11.13
N TYR A 16 1.46 11.97 -12.24
CA TYR A 16 0.46 12.94 -12.69
C TYR A 16 -0.85 12.27 -13.12
N VAL A 17 -0.80 11.30 -14.03
CA VAL A 17 -2.00 10.60 -14.55
C VAL A 17 -2.75 9.87 -13.44
N LEU A 18 -2.02 9.33 -12.45
CA LEU A 18 -2.63 8.66 -11.29
C LEU A 18 -3.11 9.62 -10.19
N GLY A 19 -2.93 10.94 -10.35
CA GLY A 19 -3.34 11.94 -9.37
C GLY A 19 -2.50 11.96 -8.08
N MET A 20 -1.27 11.46 -8.14
CA MET A 20 -0.32 11.38 -7.01
C MET A 20 0.79 12.44 -7.08
N ALA A 21 0.93 13.14 -8.20
CA ALA A 21 1.95 14.18 -8.39
C ALA A 21 1.74 15.36 -7.43
N THR A 22 2.85 15.91 -6.95
CA THR A 22 2.85 17.14 -6.15
C THR A 22 2.47 18.36 -6.98
N PRO A 23 1.92 19.43 -6.37
CA PRO A 23 1.59 20.67 -7.10
C PRO A 23 2.78 21.27 -7.86
N GLU A 24 3.99 21.12 -7.31
CA GLU A 24 5.23 21.55 -7.93
C GLU A 24 5.53 20.76 -9.21
N GLU A 25 5.43 19.42 -9.16
CA GLU A 25 5.63 18.53 -10.31
C GLU A 25 4.58 18.77 -11.41
N VAL A 26 3.32 19.00 -11.02
CA VAL A 26 2.25 19.36 -11.96
C VAL A 26 2.61 20.65 -12.70
N THR A 27 3.07 21.66 -11.97
CA THR A 27 3.45 22.95 -12.56
C THR A 27 4.66 22.80 -13.49
N GLU A 28 5.65 22.00 -13.09
CA GLU A 28 6.80 21.65 -13.93
C GLU A 28 6.36 20.95 -15.22
N LEU A 29 5.53 19.91 -15.12
CA LEU A 29 5.02 19.16 -16.27
C LEU A 29 4.28 20.05 -17.26
N LEU A 30 3.35 20.90 -16.79
CA LEU A 30 2.62 21.84 -17.63
C LEU A 30 3.52 22.88 -18.30
N SER A 31 4.65 23.22 -17.69
CA SER A 31 5.63 24.12 -18.29
C SER A 31 6.46 23.42 -19.36
N ILE A 32 6.88 22.16 -19.11
CA ILE A 32 7.71 21.36 -20.02
C ILE A 32 6.89 20.93 -21.25
N GLN A 33 5.62 20.56 -21.06
CA GLN A 33 4.70 20.16 -22.14
C GLN A 33 4.58 21.25 -23.22
N LYS A 34 4.61 22.53 -22.83
CA LYS A 34 4.55 23.67 -23.77
C LYS A 34 5.81 23.81 -24.64
N VAL A 35 6.93 23.29 -24.17
CA VAL A 35 8.24 23.43 -24.81
C VAL A 35 8.60 22.17 -25.61
N TYR A 36 8.20 20.99 -25.12
CA TYR A 36 8.56 19.69 -25.68
C TYR A 36 7.32 18.86 -26.03
N PRO A 37 6.94 18.78 -27.32
CA PRO A 37 5.77 18.00 -27.75
C PRO A 37 5.93 16.49 -27.53
N GLU A 38 7.16 16.00 -27.38
CA GLU A 38 7.46 14.61 -27.04
C GLU A 38 6.87 14.22 -25.67
N VAL A 39 6.86 15.14 -24.71
CA VAL A 39 6.27 14.91 -23.38
C VAL A 39 4.75 14.88 -23.45
N GLU A 40 4.15 15.75 -24.26
CA GLU A 40 2.71 15.74 -24.52
C GLU A 40 2.28 14.40 -25.13
N MET A 41 3.01 13.92 -26.13
CA MET A 41 2.73 12.63 -26.78
C MET A 41 2.90 11.46 -25.80
N ALA A 42 3.96 11.46 -24.99
CA ALA A 42 4.18 10.43 -23.97
C ALA A 42 3.06 10.42 -22.92
N LEU A 43 2.65 11.61 -22.45
CA LEU A 43 1.54 11.77 -21.51
C LEU A 43 0.22 11.25 -22.09
N HIS A 44 -0.10 11.63 -23.33
CA HIS A 44 -1.33 11.17 -23.99
C HIS A 44 -1.38 9.64 -24.15
N ASN A 45 -0.27 9.02 -24.56
CA ASN A 45 -0.20 7.56 -24.67
C ASN A 45 -0.46 6.88 -23.32
N LEU A 46 0.09 7.44 -22.25
CA LEU A 46 -0.12 6.94 -20.89
C LEU A 46 -1.58 7.10 -20.44
N GLU A 47 -2.21 8.24 -20.72
CA GLU A 47 -3.64 8.47 -20.43
C GLU A 47 -4.53 7.44 -21.12
N VAL A 48 -4.28 7.14 -22.40
CA VAL A 48 -5.01 6.13 -23.18
C VAL A 48 -4.82 4.73 -22.59
N ASP A 49 -3.63 4.42 -22.09
CA ASP A 49 -3.35 3.15 -21.45
C ASP A 49 -4.10 2.99 -20.12
N VAL A 50 -4.13 4.05 -19.31
CA VAL A 50 -4.89 4.08 -18.05
C VAL A 50 -6.39 4.04 -18.31
N GLU A 51 -6.90 4.74 -19.33
CA GLU A 51 -8.31 4.70 -19.75
C GLU A 51 -8.72 3.27 -20.11
N ARG A 52 -7.88 2.55 -20.87
CA ARG A 52 -8.15 1.16 -21.24
C ARG A 52 -8.24 0.27 -20.02
N ILE A 53 -7.31 0.42 -19.07
CA ILE A 53 -7.30 -0.33 -17.81
C ILE A 53 -8.57 -0.02 -17.00
N ALA A 54 -8.94 1.25 -16.88
CA ALA A 54 -10.16 1.69 -16.19
C ALA A 54 -11.42 1.10 -16.83
N GLY A 55 -11.50 1.07 -18.17
CA GLY A 55 -12.60 0.46 -18.91
C GLY A 55 -12.71 -1.05 -18.68
N LEU A 56 -11.58 -1.77 -18.64
CA LEU A 56 -11.56 -3.21 -18.34
C LEU A 56 -12.00 -3.54 -16.92
N MET A 57 -11.79 -2.62 -15.97
CA MET A 57 -12.16 -2.77 -14.56
C MET A 57 -13.45 -2.03 -14.19
N ALA A 58 -14.24 -1.60 -15.18
CA ALA A 58 -15.44 -0.81 -14.95
C ALA A 58 -16.52 -1.61 -14.20
N ILE A 59 -17.13 -0.96 -13.21
CA ILE A 59 -18.24 -1.50 -12.42
C ILE A 59 -19.49 -0.68 -12.75
N PRO A 60 -20.67 -1.31 -12.97
CA PRO A 60 -21.89 -0.57 -13.26
C PRO A 60 -22.25 0.36 -12.10
N PRO A 61 -22.52 1.65 -12.37
CA PRO A 61 -22.94 2.58 -11.33
C PRO A 61 -24.35 2.23 -10.81
N PRO A 62 -24.73 2.69 -9.60
CA PRO A 62 -26.10 2.59 -9.12
C PRO A 62 -27.11 3.20 -10.10
N ALA A 63 -28.30 2.61 -10.23
CA ALA A 63 -29.30 2.97 -11.24
C ALA A 63 -29.71 4.45 -11.24
N ASP A 64 -29.68 5.11 -10.08
CA ASP A 64 -30.09 6.52 -9.93
C ASP A 64 -28.96 7.53 -10.14
N THR A 65 -27.74 7.07 -10.43
CA THR A 65 -26.54 7.93 -10.57
C THR A 65 -26.72 8.94 -11.71
N TRP A 66 -27.27 8.51 -12.84
CA TRP A 66 -27.49 9.39 -13.99
C TRP A 66 -28.49 10.52 -13.68
N ASN A 67 -29.62 10.20 -13.05
CA ASN A 67 -30.64 11.18 -12.70
C ASN A 67 -30.09 12.27 -11.77
N LYS A 68 -29.25 11.87 -10.80
CA LYS A 68 -28.58 12.83 -9.90
C LYS A 68 -27.65 13.77 -10.66
N ILE A 69 -26.81 13.24 -11.54
CA ILE A 69 -25.90 14.04 -12.37
C ILE A 69 -26.69 15.01 -13.25
N GLU A 70 -27.73 14.53 -13.93
CA GLU A 70 -28.58 15.34 -14.79
C GLU A 70 -29.27 16.47 -14.02
N SER A 71 -29.79 16.18 -12.82
CA SER A 71 -30.42 17.20 -11.98
C SER A 71 -29.45 18.30 -11.54
N GLN A 72 -28.23 17.94 -11.15
CA GLN A 72 -27.19 18.90 -10.74
C GLN A 72 -26.72 19.75 -11.93
N LEU A 73 -26.55 19.13 -13.11
CA LEU A 73 -26.17 19.86 -14.32
C LEU A 73 -27.22 20.90 -14.71
N ASN A 74 -28.50 20.53 -14.68
CA ASN A 74 -29.59 21.45 -14.97
C ASN A 74 -29.66 22.61 -13.97
N GLU A 75 -29.40 22.35 -12.68
CA GLU A 75 -29.32 23.40 -11.65
C GLU A 75 -28.17 24.38 -11.92
N VAL A 76 -26.98 23.86 -12.26
CA VAL A 76 -25.81 24.69 -12.61
C VAL A 76 -26.06 25.52 -13.87
N MET A 77 -26.74 24.95 -14.89
CA MET A 77 -27.05 25.67 -16.13
C MET A 77 -28.14 26.72 -15.97
N LEU A 78 -29.07 26.53 -15.03
CA LEU A 78 -30.20 27.44 -14.79
C LEU A 78 -29.85 28.53 -13.77
N ALA A 79 -28.81 28.32 -12.97
CA ALA A 79 -28.28 29.32 -12.07
C ALA A 79 -27.20 30.14 -12.79
N ASP A 80 -27.44 31.46 -12.98
CA ASP A 80 -26.39 32.48 -13.21
C ASP A 80 -25.49 32.63 -11.96
N LYS A 81 -25.01 31.51 -11.41
CA LYS A 81 -24.09 31.48 -10.28
C LYS A 81 -22.70 31.26 -10.84
N GLU A 82 -21.81 32.20 -10.51
CA GLU A 82 -20.38 32.07 -10.76
C GLU A 82 -19.91 30.66 -10.38
N PRO A 83 -19.03 30.05 -11.20
CA PRO A 83 -18.59 28.69 -10.98
C PRO A 83 -18.04 28.57 -9.55
N VAL A 84 -18.68 27.71 -8.76
CA VAL A 84 -18.23 27.43 -7.40
C VAL A 84 -16.89 26.72 -7.54
N LEU A 85 -15.81 27.50 -7.44
CA LEU A 85 -14.46 26.98 -7.37
C LEU A 85 -14.45 25.93 -6.24
N PHE A 86 -14.01 24.71 -6.55
CA PHE A 86 -13.87 23.63 -5.58
C PHE A 86 -13.24 24.20 -4.31
N LYS A 87 -14.04 24.32 -3.23
CA LYS A 87 -13.51 24.72 -1.94
C LYS A 87 -12.68 23.54 -1.45
N GLU A 88 -11.38 23.72 -1.43
CA GLU A 88 -10.47 22.84 -0.73
C GLU A 88 -11.03 22.63 0.69
N TYR A 89 -11.38 21.38 0.99
CA TYR A 89 -11.95 21.01 2.28
C TYR A 89 -10.89 21.21 3.35
N THR A 90 -10.83 22.41 3.91
CA THR A 90 -10.16 22.63 5.19
C THR A 90 -11.00 21.93 6.24
N ARG A 91 -10.54 20.73 6.63
CA ARG A 91 -11.08 19.89 7.71
C ARG A 91 -11.50 20.77 8.90
N PRO A 92 -12.80 20.93 9.18
CA PRO A 92 -13.23 21.67 10.35
C PRO A 92 -12.81 20.89 11.60
N GLN A 93 -12.05 21.52 12.48
CA GLN A 93 -11.71 20.93 13.77
C GLN A 93 -12.98 20.54 14.53
N GLU A 94 -12.95 19.30 15.03
CA GLU A 94 -14.00 18.62 15.77
C GLU A 94 -14.62 19.51 16.86
N LYS A 95 -15.87 19.90 16.67
CA LYS A 95 -16.74 20.31 17.78
C LYS A 95 -17.65 19.13 18.12
N LYS A 96 -17.40 18.54 19.29
CA LYS A 96 -18.29 17.56 19.94
C LYS A 96 -19.66 18.18 20.19
N ALA A 97 -20.73 17.55 19.68
CA ALA A 97 -22.03 17.42 20.36
C ALA A 97 -22.97 16.47 19.60
N THR A 98 -23.14 15.28 20.18
CA THR A 98 -24.38 14.49 20.33
C THR A 98 -25.53 14.54 19.31
N LYS A 99 -25.96 13.30 19.01
CA LYS A 99 -27.31 12.77 18.75
C LYS A 99 -27.72 12.57 17.29
N GLY A 100 -27.72 11.29 16.91
CA GLY A 100 -28.71 10.68 16.03
C GLY A 100 -28.79 11.24 14.63
N SER A 101 -27.89 10.82 13.75
CA SER A 101 -28.27 10.64 12.35
C SER A 101 -27.61 9.42 11.78
N GLU A 102 -28.41 8.79 10.94
CA GLU A 102 -28.15 7.68 10.05
C GLU A 102 -27.16 8.14 8.98
N TYR A 103 -25.92 7.69 9.11
CA TYR A 103 -24.91 7.80 8.07
C TYR A 103 -24.39 6.40 7.77
N ILE A 104 -24.25 6.11 6.47
CA ILE A 104 -23.58 4.91 5.98
C ILE A 104 -22.09 5.12 6.30
N GLU A 105 -21.55 4.32 7.23
CA GLU A 105 -20.11 4.18 7.40
C GLU A 105 -19.56 3.62 6.09
N VAL A 106 -19.08 4.51 5.21
CA VAL A 106 -18.19 4.09 4.13
C VAL A 106 -16.90 3.71 4.82
N GLU A 107 -16.68 2.41 4.90
CA GLU A 107 -15.49 1.78 5.42
C GLU A 107 -14.30 2.31 4.61
N GLU A 108 -13.67 3.36 5.13
CA GLU A 108 -12.34 3.77 4.70
C GLU A 108 -11.46 2.55 4.89
N VAL A 109 -11.04 1.92 3.79
CA VAL A 109 -9.95 0.93 3.80
C VAL A 109 -8.70 1.71 4.19
N SER A 110 -8.59 1.99 5.48
CA SER A 110 -7.40 2.55 6.08
C SER A 110 -6.37 1.44 6.01
N ASP A 111 -5.42 1.57 5.09
CA ASP A 111 -4.20 0.76 5.08
C ASP A 111 -3.24 1.20 6.20
N GLN A 112 -3.78 1.75 7.30
CA GLN A 112 -3.08 1.78 8.56
C GLN A 112 -3.16 0.38 9.12
N MET A 113 -2.09 -0.39 8.91
CA MET A 113 -1.85 -1.64 9.63
C MET A 113 -1.91 -1.35 11.13
N ARG A 114 -3.12 -1.46 11.70
CA ARG A 114 -3.38 -1.37 13.13
C ARG A 114 -2.66 -2.58 13.70
N VAL A 115 -1.43 -2.38 14.16
CA VAL A 115 -0.69 -3.41 14.88
C VAL A 115 -1.56 -3.77 16.07
N HIS A 116 -2.31 -4.85 15.91
CA HIS A 116 -3.31 -5.26 16.88
C HIS A 116 -2.59 -5.47 18.20
N LYS A 117 -3.21 -5.10 19.32
CA LYS A 117 -2.64 -5.21 20.68
C LYS A 117 -2.10 -6.63 21.00
N ALA A 118 -2.46 -7.61 20.18
CA ALA A 118 -1.96 -8.99 20.13
C ALA A 118 -0.48 -9.14 19.71
N TRP A 119 0.11 -8.25 18.90
CA TRP A 119 1.50 -8.42 18.45
C TRP A 119 2.51 -8.41 19.59
N LYS A 120 2.21 -7.66 20.66
CA LYS A 120 3.00 -7.65 21.91
C LYS A 120 3.02 -9.04 22.57
N TRP A 121 1.92 -9.78 22.50
CA TRP A 121 1.83 -11.15 23.02
C TRP A 121 2.51 -12.16 22.11
N VAL A 122 2.50 -11.94 20.80
CA VAL A 122 3.24 -12.79 19.84
C VAL A 122 4.74 -12.74 20.13
N PHE A 123 5.32 -11.55 20.33
CA PHE A 123 6.73 -11.45 20.72
C PHE A 123 7.05 -12.09 22.06
N ALA A 124 6.17 -11.92 23.05
CA ALA A 124 6.34 -12.56 24.35
C ALA A 124 6.33 -14.10 24.21
N ALA A 125 5.41 -14.65 23.41
CA ALA A 125 5.33 -16.09 23.17
C ALA A 125 6.57 -16.63 22.45
N VAL A 126 7.08 -15.95 21.41
CA VAL A 126 8.29 -16.34 20.69
C VAL A 126 9.51 -16.33 21.61
N PHE A 127 9.63 -15.32 22.49
CA PHE A 127 10.74 -15.25 23.44
C PHE A 127 10.71 -16.39 24.46
N VAL A 128 9.53 -16.74 24.99
CA VAL A 128 9.34 -17.87 25.90
C VAL A 128 9.63 -19.20 25.19
N LEU A 129 9.13 -19.38 23.97
CA LEU A 129 9.38 -20.58 23.17
C LEU A 129 10.88 -20.74 22.87
N GLY A 130 11.58 -19.65 22.54
CA GLY A 130 13.02 -19.66 22.31
C GLY A 130 13.83 -20.12 23.53
N LYS A 131 13.41 -19.75 24.74
CA LYS A 131 14.06 -20.22 25.99
C LYS A 131 13.88 -21.71 26.22
N ILE A 132 12.68 -22.23 25.96
CA ILE A 132 12.38 -23.66 26.06
C ILE A 132 13.23 -24.43 25.02
N PHE A 133 13.26 -23.94 23.77
CA PHE A 133 14.03 -24.55 22.70
C PHE A 133 15.53 -24.58 23.02
N LEU A 134 16.09 -23.49 23.56
CA LEU A 134 17.49 -23.45 23.99
C LEU A 134 17.78 -24.49 25.08
N GLY A 135 16.88 -24.64 26.06
CA GLY A 135 17.01 -25.67 27.10
C GLY A 135 17.00 -27.09 26.52
N CYS A 136 16.06 -27.40 25.64
CA CYS A 136 16.00 -28.69 24.94
C CYS A 136 17.24 -28.95 24.07
N ALA A 137 17.73 -27.93 23.36
CA ALA A 137 18.92 -28.04 22.52
C ALA A 137 20.17 -28.34 23.36
N ILE A 138 20.33 -27.68 24.52
CA ILE A 138 21.44 -27.96 25.44
C ILE A 138 21.34 -29.38 26.01
N TYR A 139 20.14 -29.80 26.45
CA TYR A 139 19.91 -31.15 26.96
C TYR A 139 20.26 -32.22 25.91
N PHE A 140 19.73 -32.07 24.70
CA PHE A 140 19.99 -33.01 23.60
C PHE A 140 21.46 -33.01 23.17
N TYR A 141 22.13 -31.86 23.18
CA TYR A 141 23.55 -31.76 22.86
C TYR A 141 24.42 -32.55 23.87
N LEU A 142 24.07 -32.49 25.15
CA LEU A 142 24.78 -33.25 26.20
C LEU A 142 24.53 -34.77 26.08
N GLU A 143 23.28 -35.19 25.92
CA GLU A 143 22.90 -36.60 25.75
C GLU A 143 23.54 -37.21 24.48
N ASN A 144 23.50 -36.48 23.36
CA ASN A 144 24.09 -36.92 22.10
C ASN A 144 25.62 -37.06 22.21
N ARG A 145 26.29 -36.20 22.99
CA ARG A 145 27.74 -36.35 23.26
C ARG A 145 28.04 -37.65 24.00
N GLN A 146 27.21 -38.03 24.97
CA GLN A 146 27.36 -39.30 25.69
C GLN A 146 27.09 -40.51 24.79
N ALA A 147 26.06 -40.43 23.95
CA ALA A 147 25.77 -41.48 22.96
C ALA A 147 26.97 -41.71 22.01
N GLN A 148 27.63 -40.65 21.57
CA GLN A 148 28.83 -40.75 20.72
C GLN A 148 30.01 -41.38 21.46
N GLN A 149 30.19 -41.13 22.76
CA GLN A 149 31.27 -41.74 23.57
C GLN A 149 31.07 -43.25 23.71
N GLN A 150 29.86 -43.69 24.07
CA GLN A 150 29.55 -45.12 24.19
C GLN A 150 29.76 -45.87 22.86
N ILE A 151 29.41 -45.25 21.73
CA ILE A 151 29.65 -45.82 20.39
C ILE A 151 31.15 -45.96 20.11
N GLN A 152 31.99 -45.02 20.56
CA GLN A 152 33.45 -45.11 20.38
C GLN A 152 34.08 -46.17 21.28
N ASP A 153 33.62 -46.28 22.54
CA ASP A 153 34.11 -47.29 23.48
C ASP A 153 33.75 -48.70 22.99
N LEU A 154 32.50 -48.93 22.60
CA LEU A 154 32.07 -50.22 22.01
C LEU A 154 32.88 -50.60 20.76
N LYS A 155 33.14 -49.63 19.88
CA LYS A 155 33.98 -49.85 18.69
C LYS A 155 35.42 -50.22 19.05
N THR A 156 35.94 -49.66 20.14
CA THR A 156 37.30 -49.92 20.62
C THR A 156 37.40 -51.31 21.24
N GLU A 157 36.42 -51.73 22.05
CA GLU A 157 36.33 -53.08 22.59
C GLU A 157 36.21 -54.13 21.47
N LEU A 158 35.33 -53.91 20.49
CA LEU A 158 35.21 -54.79 19.32
C LEU A 158 36.51 -54.89 18.52
N LYS A 159 37.29 -53.81 18.44
CA LYS A 159 38.59 -53.79 17.75
C LYS A 159 39.67 -54.52 18.54
N GLN A 160 39.61 -54.50 19.88
CA GLN A 160 40.51 -55.27 20.74
C GLN A 160 40.17 -56.77 20.72
N ILE A 161 38.89 -57.14 20.72
CA ILE A 161 38.45 -58.55 20.65
C ILE A 161 38.72 -59.17 19.27
N ARG A 162 38.69 -58.37 18.20
CA ARG A 162 38.96 -58.81 16.82
C ARG A 162 40.45 -58.99 16.50
N LYS A 163 41.37 -58.55 17.37
CA LYS A 163 42.82 -58.65 17.16
C LYS A 163 43.40 -59.80 17.99
#